data_AF-A0A2Z2N5D3-F1
#
_entry.id   AF-A0A2Z2N5D3-F1
#
_cell.length_a   1.000
_cell.length_b   1.000
_cell.length_c   1.000
_cell.angle_alpha   90.00
_cell.angle_beta   90.00
_cell.angle_gamma   90.00
#
_symmetry.space_group_name_H-M   'P 1'
#
loop_
_entity.id
_entity.type
_entity.pdbx_description
1 polymer ?
#
loop_
_entity_poly.entity_id
_entity_poly.type
_entity_poly.pdbx_seq_one_letter_code
_entity_poly.pdbx_strand_id
1 'polypeptide(L)'
;MEIPEIKPSIENVVCLSGDEVLNTLQDLLKSKDVRGVYAKIFGKDESDSYVIEVLADKSRLLAIECTYVQKNEKVYGEDAIRKLAELADIPLIVTAYGLDDTTFKLVLANNIDVYSKTPAVPLSEVFKKKAKETIEEAITEAKEEKEEEIKEIMQKTEEIKEEKKAEVPQPEIKEEIVIEIKGKNGNEVPESLRKRIEDALKEYIGLVKADISSNLQGAQLRSVKIDGEVGEGTLALVGEFYIVAESGNPEIMKRKGLFILHKHIPKIRRATDLKPIIKDFKLNVVVGGEMSSMEAREREDVTLWRLTRPPTHRITPNLYLTIDPKFKQYFVGFARTLLKEIENEGVLVNRLDIEVFGGVREFEINIRLEGKSKDIDEPRLQAKVISLAKRHASELTKIVGKYVWVNHVDVALTKPMETEFSAKAAEILKKKEEIEKEVEKMLKEAGIEELSYLLEDKKKEMEKTFMMSRINAAVQDLKQRMQEELKNIPRASLRWLKVNYEINGSTIELLVEASLAKLEEEGLFGALASANEEEIKRRATEIITRILREVSREHQVQIRIKRLNILVR
;
A
#
# COMPACT_ATOMS: atom_id res chain seq x y z
N MET A 1 11.17 8.45 25.66
CA MET A 1 10.41 7.92 24.50
C MET A 1 10.80 8.63 23.22
N GLU A 2 10.75 7.93 22.08
CA GLU A 2 11.01 8.50 20.75
C GLU A 2 9.72 8.98 20.08
N ILE A 3 9.71 10.23 19.64
CA ILE A 3 8.49 10.91 19.16
C ILE A 3 8.85 11.74 17.94
N PRO A 4 8.09 11.64 16.84
CA PRO A 4 8.31 12.47 15.68
C PRO A 4 8.07 13.95 15.99
N GLU A 5 8.63 14.84 15.19
CA GLU A 5 8.46 16.29 15.35
C GLU A 5 6.99 16.70 15.13
N ILE A 6 6.23 16.81 16.21
CA ILE A 6 4.82 17.24 16.22
C ILE A 6 4.69 18.48 17.10
N LYS A 7 3.84 19.43 16.68
CA LYS A 7 3.52 20.60 17.52
C LYS A 7 2.63 20.19 18.70
N PRO A 8 2.92 20.66 19.93
CA PRO A 8 2.06 20.40 21.08
C PRO A 8 0.68 20.99 20.86
N SER A 9 -0.36 20.22 21.19
CA SER A 9 -1.74 20.71 21.20
C SER A 9 -2.02 21.52 22.45
N ILE A 10 -1.33 21.17 23.54
CA ILE A 10 -1.37 21.86 24.83
C ILE A 10 0.08 22.00 25.29
N GLU A 11 0.49 23.22 25.65
CA GLU A 11 1.88 23.52 26.02
C GLU A 11 1.93 24.14 27.41
N ASN A 12 2.69 23.49 28.30
CA ASN A 12 3.03 23.97 29.64
C ASN A 12 1.82 24.42 30.49
N VAL A 13 0.71 23.66 30.45
CA VAL A 13 -0.45 23.93 31.29
C VAL A 13 -0.18 23.45 32.71
N VAL A 14 -0.39 24.34 33.69
CA VAL A 14 -0.28 24.01 35.10
C VAL A 14 -1.61 23.41 35.57
N CYS A 15 -1.57 22.15 36.00
CA CYS A 15 -2.69 21.43 36.59
C CYS A 15 -2.46 21.33 38.11
N LEU A 16 -3.45 21.69 38.91
CA LEU A 16 -3.36 21.69 40.38
C LEU A 16 -3.58 20.30 41.00
N SER A 17 -4.14 19.36 40.23
CA SER A 17 -4.33 17.97 40.64
C SER A 17 -4.37 17.02 39.43
N GLY A 18 -4.21 15.72 39.69
CA GLY A 18 -4.31 14.66 38.70
C GLY A 18 -5.64 14.68 37.93
N ASP A 19 -6.75 14.99 38.59
CA ASP A 19 -8.06 15.13 37.93
C ASP A 19 -8.04 16.20 36.81
N GLU A 20 -7.29 17.30 37.00
CA GLU A 20 -7.15 18.35 36.00
C GLU A 20 -6.26 17.89 34.83
N VAL A 21 -5.22 17.10 35.13
CA VAL A 21 -4.42 16.44 34.09
C VAL A 21 -5.29 15.49 33.27
N LEU A 22 -6.11 14.67 33.92
CA LEU A 22 -7.02 13.74 33.25
C LEU A 22 -8.00 14.49 32.34
N ASN A 23 -8.64 15.55 32.83
CA ASN A 23 -9.57 16.36 32.05
C ASN A 23 -8.87 16.98 30.82
N THR A 24 -7.65 17.50 31.02
CA THR A 24 -6.82 18.08 29.95
C THR A 24 -6.51 17.05 28.86
N LEU A 25 -6.16 15.82 29.23
CA LEU A 25 -5.90 14.74 28.29
C LEU A 25 -7.19 14.24 27.61
N GLN A 26 -8.29 14.13 28.35
CA GLN A 26 -9.58 13.68 27.83
C GLN A 26 -10.17 14.66 26.80
N ASP A 27 -10.03 15.97 27.02
CA ASP A 27 -10.51 16.96 26.06
C ASP A 27 -9.76 16.89 24.73
N LEU A 28 -8.47 16.55 24.75
CA LEU A 28 -7.73 16.21 23.53
C LEU A 28 -8.26 14.91 22.89
N LEU A 29 -8.46 13.85 23.68
CA LEU A 29 -8.93 12.54 23.21
C LEU A 29 -10.37 12.53 22.65
N LYS A 30 -11.20 13.51 23.03
CA LYS A 30 -12.58 13.70 22.52
C LYS A 30 -12.61 14.20 21.07
N SER A 31 -11.52 14.78 20.58
CA SER A 31 -11.44 15.28 19.21
C SER A 31 -11.54 14.15 18.18
N LYS A 32 -12.30 14.35 17.09
CA LYS A 32 -12.60 13.30 16.10
C LYS A 32 -11.36 12.76 15.39
N ASP A 33 -10.35 13.60 15.20
CA ASP A 33 -9.14 13.28 14.45
C ASP A 33 -8.00 12.76 15.36
N VAL A 34 -8.25 12.65 16.67
CA VAL A 34 -7.29 12.18 17.67
C VAL A 34 -7.60 10.74 18.08
N ARG A 35 -6.65 9.84 17.83
CA ARG A 35 -6.72 8.42 18.20
C ARG A 35 -6.16 8.17 19.60
N GLY A 36 -5.09 8.87 19.96
CA GLY A 36 -4.44 8.79 21.26
C GLY A 36 -3.70 10.08 21.58
N VAL A 37 -3.15 10.16 22.79
CA VAL A 37 -2.41 11.32 23.26
C VAL A 37 -1.06 10.87 23.78
N TYR A 38 -0.05 11.67 23.43
CA TYR A 38 1.23 11.64 24.10
C TYR A 38 1.35 12.86 25.02
N ALA A 39 1.80 12.69 26.25
CA ALA A 39 1.93 13.76 27.23
C ALA A 39 3.29 13.71 27.93
N LYS A 40 3.92 14.88 28.07
CA LYS A 40 5.04 15.12 28.98
C LYS A 40 4.51 15.83 30.22
N ILE A 41 4.66 15.18 31.35
CA ILE A 41 4.20 15.63 32.65
C ILE A 41 5.42 15.91 33.51
N PHE A 42 5.56 17.14 33.97
CA PHE A 42 6.61 17.56 34.88
C PHE A 42 6.03 17.67 36.27
N GLY A 43 6.64 16.97 37.22
CA GLY A 43 6.28 17.01 38.62
C GLY A 43 7.51 17.23 39.49
N LYS A 44 7.31 17.73 40.70
CA LYS A 44 8.37 17.89 41.69
C LYS A 44 7.83 17.56 43.07
N ASP A 45 8.54 16.70 43.79
CA ASP A 45 8.30 16.46 45.21
C ASP A 45 9.50 16.94 46.06
N GLU A 46 9.48 16.62 47.36
CA GLU A 46 10.57 16.98 48.28
C GLU A 46 11.88 16.22 47.98
N SER A 47 11.82 15.12 47.23
CA SER A 47 12.93 14.21 46.96
C SER A 47 13.61 14.48 45.62
N ASP A 48 12.86 14.69 44.53
CA ASP A 48 13.41 14.88 43.18
C ASP A 48 12.46 15.70 42.27
N SER A 49 12.93 16.02 41.08
CA SER A 49 12.09 16.50 39.96
C SER A 49 11.92 15.37 38.94
N TYR A 50 10.74 15.26 38.37
CA TYR A 50 10.33 14.13 37.53
C TYR A 50 9.88 14.61 36.17
N VAL A 51 10.31 13.90 35.13
CA VAL A 51 9.75 14.01 33.78
C VAL A 51 9.09 12.69 33.45
N ILE A 52 7.75 12.71 33.36
CA ILE A 52 6.95 11.53 33.07
C ILE A 52 6.39 11.66 31.67
N GLU A 53 6.76 10.72 30.82
CA GLU A 53 6.30 10.63 29.43
C GLU A 53 5.24 9.53 29.34
N VAL A 54 4.04 9.90 28.90
CA VAL A 54 2.85 9.06 28.88
C VAL A 54 2.32 8.93 27.46
N LEU A 55 2.02 7.71 27.03
CA LEU A 55 1.24 7.41 25.85
C LEU A 55 -0.07 6.72 26.26
N ALA A 56 -1.19 7.28 25.83
CA ALA A 56 -2.51 6.75 26.18
C ALA A 56 -3.47 6.78 24.99
N ASP A 57 -4.45 5.86 25.01
CA ASP A 57 -5.60 5.90 24.11
C ASP A 57 -6.82 6.53 24.80
N LYS A 58 -8.01 6.35 24.23
CA LYS A 58 -9.26 6.92 24.75
C LYS A 58 -9.70 6.34 26.11
N SER A 59 -9.07 5.26 26.56
CA SER A 59 -9.52 4.47 27.71
C SER A 59 -8.40 4.11 28.67
N ARG A 60 -7.21 3.78 28.17
CA ARG A 60 -6.14 3.13 28.93
C ARG A 60 -4.79 3.79 28.68
N LEU A 61 -3.95 3.71 29.70
CA LEU A 61 -2.53 4.00 29.62
C LEU A 61 -1.83 2.86 28.88
N LEU A 62 -1.04 3.18 27.86
CA LEU A 62 -0.40 2.18 27.00
C LEU A 62 1.10 2.09 27.26
N ALA A 63 1.77 3.22 27.43
CA ALA A 63 3.19 3.24 27.75
C ALA A 63 3.50 4.41 28.70
N ILE A 64 4.43 4.18 29.62
CA ILE A 64 4.87 5.21 30.56
C ILE A 64 6.36 5.06 30.89
N GLU A 65 7.06 6.19 30.89
CA GLU A 65 8.46 6.34 31.25
C GLU A 65 8.58 7.49 32.26
N CYS A 66 9.25 7.24 33.38
CA CYS A 66 9.53 8.26 34.39
C CYS A 66 11.05 8.47 34.49
N THR A 67 11.50 9.70 34.29
CA THR A 67 12.90 10.11 34.45
C THR A 67 13.06 10.93 35.73
N TYR A 68 13.92 10.46 36.63
CA TYR A 68 14.37 11.16 37.82
C TYR A 68 15.46 12.15 37.40
N VAL A 69 15.19 13.46 37.50
CA VAL A 69 16.05 14.49 36.93
C VAL A 69 17.36 14.63 37.70
N GLN A 70 17.33 14.59 39.04
CA GLN A 70 18.55 14.73 39.84
C GLN A 70 19.38 13.44 39.84
N LYS A 71 18.72 12.27 39.87
CA LYS A 71 19.40 10.96 39.85
C LYS A 71 19.82 10.51 38.45
N ASN A 72 19.31 11.15 37.40
CA ASN A 72 19.48 10.75 36.00
C ASN A 72 19.14 9.27 35.75
N GLU A 73 18.09 8.79 36.43
CA GLU A 73 17.63 7.40 36.39
C GLU A 73 16.28 7.32 35.66
N LYS A 74 16.08 6.26 34.87
CA LYS A 74 14.85 6.02 34.11
C LYS A 74 14.15 4.77 34.59
N VAL A 75 12.86 4.90 34.87
CA VAL A 75 11.99 3.86 35.37
C VAL A 75 10.81 3.69 34.39
N TYR A 76 10.34 2.46 34.21
CA TYR A 76 9.34 2.11 33.20
C TYR A 76 8.23 1.23 33.80
N GLY A 77 7.07 1.22 33.16
CA GLY A 77 5.99 0.30 33.52
C GLY A 77 5.40 0.57 34.91
N GLU A 78 5.21 -0.47 35.73
CA GLU A 78 4.55 -0.39 37.04
C GLU A 78 5.15 0.64 37.97
N ASP A 79 6.48 0.67 38.09
CA ASP A 79 7.17 1.59 39.00
C ASP A 79 6.96 3.05 38.55
N ALA A 80 6.88 3.30 37.24
CA ALA A 80 6.58 4.62 36.70
C ALA A 80 5.10 5.01 36.90
N ILE A 81 4.17 4.06 36.83
CA ILE A 81 2.74 4.28 37.15
C ILE A 81 2.57 4.63 38.63
N ARG A 82 3.22 3.88 39.53
CA ARG A 82 3.20 4.18 40.96
C ARG A 82 3.72 5.58 41.22
N LYS A 83 4.83 5.96 40.57
CA LYS A 83 5.39 7.30 40.76
C LYS A 83 4.47 8.39 40.25
N LEU A 84 3.81 8.19 39.10
CA LEU A 84 2.81 9.13 38.59
C LEU A 84 1.61 9.28 39.55
N ALA A 85 1.15 8.18 40.14
CA ALA A 85 0.06 8.17 41.11
C ALA A 85 0.41 8.91 42.41
N GLU A 86 1.68 8.84 42.88
CA GLU A 86 2.14 9.63 44.02
C GLU A 86 2.11 11.14 43.76
N LEU A 87 2.36 11.54 42.52
CA LEU A 87 2.43 12.94 42.12
C LEU A 87 1.06 13.52 41.76
N ALA A 88 0.00 12.70 41.70
CA ALA A 88 -1.35 13.12 41.32
C ALA A 88 -1.95 14.17 42.28
N ASP A 89 -1.50 14.22 43.55
CA ASP A 89 -2.00 15.19 44.54
C ASP A 89 -1.16 16.48 44.61
N ILE A 90 -0.16 16.63 43.74
CA ILE A 90 0.76 17.79 43.69
C ILE A 90 0.52 18.55 42.37
N PRO A 91 0.78 19.87 42.30
CA PRO A 91 0.74 20.59 41.02
C PRO A 91 1.70 20.03 39.98
N LEU A 92 1.19 19.79 38.77
CA LEU A 92 1.90 19.21 37.63
C LEU A 92 1.89 20.17 36.43
N ILE A 93 2.94 20.17 35.63
CA ILE A 93 2.98 20.91 34.36
C ILE A 93 2.86 19.91 33.22
N VAL A 94 1.87 20.09 32.35
CA VAL A 94 1.54 19.15 31.29
C VAL A 94 1.71 19.79 29.92
N THR A 95 2.44 19.09 29.06
CA THR A 95 2.53 19.38 27.63
C THR A 95 2.04 18.15 26.88
N ALA A 96 0.93 18.28 26.14
CA ALA A 96 0.25 17.16 25.50
C ALA A 96 0.12 17.35 23.98
N TYR A 97 0.19 16.24 23.27
CA TYR A 97 0.25 16.12 21.82
C TYR A 97 -0.88 15.19 21.39
N GLY A 98 -1.85 15.72 20.63
CA GLY A 98 -2.85 14.89 19.98
C GLY A 98 -2.22 14.09 18.85
N LEU A 99 -2.43 12.76 18.85
CA LEU A 99 -1.91 11.85 17.84
C LEU A 99 -3.05 11.37 16.94
N ASP A 100 -2.91 11.56 15.63
CA ASP A 100 -3.78 10.93 14.64
C ASP A 100 -3.49 9.41 14.53
N ASP A 101 -4.32 8.66 13.80
CA ASP A 101 -4.19 7.19 13.73
C ASP A 101 -2.83 6.72 13.18
N THR A 102 -2.24 7.47 12.24
CA THR A 102 -0.95 7.13 11.64
C THR A 102 0.20 7.38 12.60
N THR A 103 0.19 8.57 13.21
CA THR A 103 1.23 9.02 14.14
C THR A 103 1.17 8.20 15.43
N PHE A 104 -0.03 7.88 15.91
CA PHE A 104 -0.22 7.01 17.07
C PHE A 104 0.41 5.64 16.87
N LYS A 105 0.18 4.99 15.70
CA LYS A 105 0.80 3.70 15.39
C LYS A 105 2.32 3.78 15.30
N LEU A 106 2.85 4.86 14.72
CA LEU A 106 4.29 5.07 14.60
C LEU A 106 4.95 5.27 15.97
N VAL A 107 4.36 6.10 16.84
CA VAL A 107 4.84 6.32 18.21
C VAL A 107 4.75 5.03 19.02
N LEU A 108 3.66 4.26 18.87
CA LEU A 108 3.52 2.96 19.54
C LEU A 108 4.59 1.95 19.08
N ALA A 109 4.86 1.89 17.77
CA ALA A 109 5.87 1.00 17.20
C ALA A 109 7.29 1.35 17.65
N ASN A 110 7.64 2.65 17.68
CA ASN A 110 8.95 3.11 18.12
C ASN A 110 9.20 2.92 19.62
N ASN A 111 8.13 2.73 20.43
CA ASN A 111 8.22 2.57 21.88
C ASN A 111 7.66 1.22 22.35
N ILE A 112 7.74 0.17 21.50
CA ILE A 112 7.17 -1.15 21.79
C ILE A 112 7.76 -1.81 23.05
N ASP A 113 9.03 -1.53 23.34
CA ASP A 113 9.72 -2.02 24.54
C ASP A 113 9.14 -1.43 25.83
N VAL A 114 8.69 -0.18 25.79
CA VAL A 114 8.04 0.47 26.95
C VAL A 114 6.59 0.00 27.07
N TYR A 115 5.90 -0.15 25.93
CA TYR A 115 4.54 -0.70 25.88
C TYR A 115 4.45 -2.10 26.48
N SER A 116 5.37 -3.00 26.12
CA SER A 116 5.39 -4.39 26.64
C SER A 116 5.56 -4.49 28.16
N LYS A 117 6.26 -3.52 28.78
CA LYS A 117 6.51 -3.46 30.22
C LYS A 117 5.42 -2.72 31.00
N THR A 118 4.49 -2.04 30.30
CA THR A 118 3.48 -1.20 30.93
C THR A 118 2.14 -1.97 31.03
N PRO A 119 1.58 -2.16 32.23
CA PRO A 119 0.24 -2.70 32.37
C PRO A 119 -0.80 -1.70 31.83
N ALA A 120 -1.85 -2.19 31.20
CA ALA A 120 -2.84 -1.37 30.49
C ALA A 120 -3.90 -0.80 31.44
N VAL A 121 -3.46 0.03 32.39
CA VAL A 121 -4.31 0.58 33.46
C VAL A 121 -5.28 1.64 32.91
N PRO A 122 -6.56 1.69 33.34
CA PRO A 122 -7.47 2.75 32.97
C PRO A 122 -6.95 4.15 33.34
N LEU A 123 -7.06 5.10 32.41
CA LEU A 123 -6.59 6.48 32.62
C LEU A 123 -7.20 7.15 33.86
N SER A 124 -8.47 6.84 34.16
CA SER A 124 -9.19 7.39 35.30
C SER A 124 -8.58 6.99 36.64
N GLU A 125 -8.01 5.78 36.74
CA GLU A 125 -7.45 5.28 38.00
C GLU A 125 -6.03 5.83 38.25
N VAL A 126 -5.28 6.14 37.18
CA VAL A 126 -3.91 6.67 37.29
C VAL A 126 -3.88 8.11 37.80
N PHE A 127 -4.89 8.92 37.43
CA PHE A 127 -4.92 10.36 37.71
C PHE A 127 -5.91 10.78 38.80
N LYS A 128 -6.57 9.81 39.46
CA LYS A 128 -7.53 10.06 40.52
C LYS A 128 -6.88 10.72 41.74
N LYS A 129 -7.61 11.58 42.47
CA LYS A 129 -7.19 12.02 43.81
C LYS A 129 -6.94 10.82 44.73
N LYS A 130 -5.82 10.85 45.46
CA LYS A 130 -5.31 9.71 46.23
C LYS A 130 -5.06 8.43 45.41
N ALA A 131 -4.67 8.55 44.13
CA ALA A 131 -4.34 7.40 43.28
C ALA A 131 -3.33 6.45 43.96
N LYS A 132 -2.44 6.96 44.82
CA LYS A 132 -1.51 6.14 45.61
C LYS A 132 -2.18 5.00 46.41
N GLU A 133 -3.40 5.19 46.90
CA GLU A 133 -4.12 4.19 47.71
C GLU A 133 -4.82 3.11 46.87
N THR A 134 -5.20 3.41 45.62
CA THR A 134 -6.00 2.51 44.75
C THR A 134 -5.21 1.92 43.57
N ILE A 135 -4.01 2.45 43.29
CA ILE A 135 -3.24 2.05 42.11
C ILE A 135 -2.71 0.61 42.18
N GLU A 136 -2.46 0.08 43.38
CA GLU A 136 -2.00 -1.31 43.53
C GLU A 136 -3.10 -2.30 43.13
N GLU A 137 -4.34 -2.06 43.54
CA GLU A 137 -5.51 -2.87 43.16
C GLU A 137 -5.77 -2.79 41.64
N ALA A 138 -5.69 -1.59 41.05
CA ALA A 138 -5.87 -1.39 39.61
C ALA A 138 -4.76 -2.03 38.76
N ILE A 139 -3.52 -2.09 39.27
CA ILE A 139 -2.41 -2.77 38.59
C ILE A 139 -2.61 -4.30 38.67
N THR A 140 -3.07 -4.83 39.81
CA THR A 140 -3.36 -6.26 39.94
C THR A 140 -4.55 -6.68 39.07
N GLU A 141 -5.63 -5.91 39.06
CA GLU A 141 -6.82 -6.19 38.24
C GLU A 141 -6.49 -6.12 36.74
N ALA A 142 -5.70 -5.14 36.29
CA ALA A 142 -5.25 -5.04 34.90
C ALA A 142 -4.28 -6.17 34.47
N LYS A 143 -3.59 -6.82 35.42
CA LYS A 143 -2.79 -8.02 35.16
C LYS A 143 -3.67 -9.26 35.10
N GLU A 144 -4.62 -9.39 36.02
CA GLU A 144 -5.58 -10.48 36.06
C GLU A 144 -6.47 -10.49 34.81
N GLU A 145 -6.99 -9.33 34.36
CA GLU A 145 -7.74 -9.22 33.10
C GLU A 145 -6.89 -9.64 31.88
N LYS A 146 -5.60 -9.29 31.86
CA LYS A 146 -4.69 -9.73 30.79
C LYS A 146 -4.42 -11.23 30.86
N GLU A 147 -4.24 -11.79 32.05
CA GLU A 147 -4.06 -13.24 32.23
C GLU A 147 -5.34 -14.02 31.95
N GLU A 148 -6.52 -13.46 32.25
CA GLU A 148 -7.83 -14.03 31.93
C GLU A 148 -8.14 -13.95 30.43
N GLU A 149 -7.81 -12.85 29.74
CA GLU A 149 -7.87 -12.78 28.27
C GLU A 149 -6.91 -13.81 27.65
N ILE A 150 -5.70 -13.97 28.20
CA ILE A 150 -4.75 -14.99 27.73
C ILE A 150 -5.26 -16.41 28.02
N LYS A 151 -5.88 -16.65 29.19
CA LYS A 151 -6.48 -17.95 29.54
C LYS A 151 -7.71 -18.27 28.72
N GLU A 152 -8.59 -17.32 28.44
CA GLU A 152 -9.72 -17.50 27.53
C GLU A 152 -9.26 -17.79 26.10
N ILE A 153 -8.22 -17.09 25.63
CA ILE A 153 -7.61 -17.35 24.33
C ILE A 153 -6.96 -18.74 24.33
N MET A 154 -6.27 -19.13 25.41
CA MET A 154 -5.69 -20.47 25.54
C MET A 154 -6.75 -21.57 25.63
N GLN A 155 -7.84 -21.39 26.38
CA GLN A 155 -8.94 -22.35 26.47
C GLN A 155 -9.69 -22.48 25.14
N LYS A 156 -9.98 -21.36 24.45
CA LYS A 156 -10.54 -21.41 23.09
C LYS A 156 -9.57 -22.08 22.11
N THR A 157 -8.26 -21.91 22.29
CA THR A 157 -7.24 -22.58 21.46
C THR A 157 -7.06 -24.06 21.83
N GLU A 158 -7.29 -24.45 23.09
CA GLU A 158 -7.27 -25.84 23.58
C GLU A 158 -8.55 -26.59 23.20
N GLU A 159 -9.73 -25.98 23.27
CA GLU A 159 -11.00 -26.52 22.75
C GLU A 159 -10.90 -26.75 21.23
N ILE A 160 -10.30 -25.80 20.49
CA ILE A 160 -10.00 -25.96 19.05
C ILE A 160 -8.94 -27.05 18.81
N LYS A 161 -8.05 -27.32 19.76
CA LYS A 161 -7.05 -28.41 19.68
C LYS A 161 -7.60 -29.77 20.11
N GLU A 162 -8.55 -29.84 21.03
CA GLU A 162 -9.22 -31.07 21.45
C GLU A 162 -10.26 -31.52 20.42
N GLU A 163 -11.04 -30.59 19.85
CA GLU A 163 -11.90 -30.90 18.70
C GLU A 163 -11.07 -31.31 17.47
N LYS A 164 -9.89 -30.73 17.24
CA LYS A 164 -8.98 -31.15 16.15
C LYS A 164 -8.15 -32.40 16.44
N LYS A 165 -8.02 -32.83 17.70
CA LYS A 165 -7.35 -34.10 18.05
C LYS A 165 -8.27 -35.31 17.92
N ALA A 166 -9.59 -35.13 17.87
CA ALA A 166 -10.54 -36.21 17.65
C ALA A 166 -10.75 -36.56 16.15
N GLU A 167 -10.36 -35.70 15.20
CA GLU A 167 -10.62 -35.94 13.76
C GLU A 167 -9.38 -35.93 12.84
N VAL A 168 -8.15 -35.84 13.36
CA VAL A 168 -6.95 -35.99 12.52
C VAL A 168 -6.04 -37.07 13.09
N PRO A 169 -5.87 -38.23 12.42
CA PRO A 169 -4.82 -39.16 12.78
C PRO A 169 -3.47 -38.45 12.59
N GLN A 170 -2.61 -38.47 13.61
CA GLN A 170 -1.20 -38.14 13.42
C GLN A 170 -0.67 -39.03 12.30
N PRO A 171 -0.12 -38.49 11.19
CA PRO A 171 0.52 -39.32 10.21
C PRO A 171 1.86 -39.77 10.80
N GLU A 172 1.88 -40.97 11.35
CA GLU A 172 3.08 -41.80 11.22
C GLU A 172 3.32 -41.99 9.72
N ILE A 173 4.15 -41.14 9.11
CA ILE A 173 4.56 -41.31 7.71
C ILE A 173 5.47 -42.54 7.69
N LYS A 174 4.90 -43.72 7.43
CA LYS A 174 5.65 -44.94 7.15
C LYS A 174 6.36 -44.79 5.80
N GLU A 175 7.57 -45.35 5.69
CA GLU A 175 8.29 -45.40 4.41
C GLU A 175 7.59 -46.36 3.44
N GLU A 176 6.66 -45.84 2.65
CA GLU A 176 5.91 -46.65 1.69
C GLU A 176 6.12 -46.12 0.27
N ILE A 177 6.61 -47.02 -0.60
CA ILE A 177 6.73 -46.80 -2.04
C ILE A 177 5.62 -47.60 -2.71
N VAL A 178 4.58 -46.91 -3.17
CA VAL A 178 3.45 -47.53 -3.87
C VAL A 178 3.54 -47.19 -5.35
N ILE A 179 3.65 -48.20 -6.21
CA ILE A 179 3.70 -48.05 -7.66
C ILE A 179 2.51 -48.82 -8.26
N GLU A 180 1.56 -48.10 -8.86
CA GLU A 180 0.46 -48.72 -9.61
C GLU A 180 0.65 -48.49 -11.10
N ILE A 181 0.47 -49.53 -11.92
CA ILE A 181 0.58 -49.44 -13.39
C ILE A 181 -0.71 -49.93 -14.02
N LYS A 182 -1.33 -49.09 -14.85
CA LYS A 182 -2.58 -49.36 -15.56
C LYS A 182 -2.40 -49.15 -17.06
N GLY A 183 -3.09 -49.93 -17.89
CA GLY A 183 -3.13 -49.69 -19.34
C GLY A 183 -4.19 -48.65 -19.68
N LYS A 184 -3.94 -47.86 -20.73
CA LYS A 184 -4.93 -46.90 -21.26
C LYS A 184 -6.23 -47.62 -21.63
N ASN A 185 -7.37 -47.08 -21.19
CA ASN A 185 -8.72 -47.66 -21.35
C ASN A 185 -8.95 -49.03 -20.66
N GLY A 186 -8.16 -49.40 -19.65
CA GLY A 186 -8.37 -50.65 -18.89
C GLY A 186 -7.81 -51.91 -19.56
N ASN A 187 -7.02 -51.76 -20.63
CA ASN A 187 -6.32 -52.88 -21.25
C ASN A 187 -5.23 -53.46 -20.32
N GLU A 188 -5.10 -54.79 -20.30
CA GLU A 188 -4.06 -55.47 -19.53
C GLU A 188 -2.68 -55.19 -20.13
N VAL A 189 -1.77 -54.68 -19.29
CA VAL A 189 -0.37 -54.45 -19.65
C VAL A 189 0.38 -55.77 -19.57
N PRO A 190 1.17 -56.17 -20.59
CA PRO A 190 1.97 -57.38 -20.51
C PRO A 190 2.88 -57.40 -19.27
N GLU A 191 2.90 -58.50 -18.52
CA GLU A 191 3.65 -58.60 -17.25
C GLU A 191 5.15 -58.30 -17.40
N SER A 192 5.75 -58.63 -18.55
CA SER A 192 7.16 -58.35 -18.86
C SER A 192 7.43 -56.85 -19.01
N LEU A 193 6.49 -56.10 -19.57
CA LEU A 193 6.57 -54.65 -19.70
C LEU A 193 6.28 -53.96 -18.36
N ARG A 194 5.31 -54.47 -17.59
CA ARG A 194 4.99 -53.99 -16.25
C ARG A 194 6.20 -54.08 -15.31
N LYS A 195 6.88 -55.23 -15.26
CA LYS A 195 8.11 -55.41 -14.45
C LYS A 195 9.23 -54.44 -14.86
N ARG A 196 9.46 -54.26 -16.16
CA ARG A 196 10.44 -53.28 -16.67
C ARG A 196 10.13 -51.84 -16.25
N ILE A 197 8.85 -51.47 -16.24
CA ILE A 197 8.41 -50.13 -15.80
C ILE A 197 8.56 -50.00 -14.27
N GLU A 198 8.19 -51.00 -13.49
CA GLU A 198 8.36 -51.00 -12.03
C GLU A 198 9.84 -50.88 -11.65
N ASP A 199 10.73 -51.61 -12.32
CA ASP A 199 12.17 -51.56 -12.08
C ASP A 199 12.76 -50.19 -12.45
N ALA A 200 12.34 -49.62 -13.59
CA ALA A 200 12.75 -48.28 -14.01
C ALA A 200 12.26 -47.18 -13.05
N LEU A 201 11.05 -47.33 -12.51
CA LEU A 201 10.50 -46.39 -11.52
C LEU A 201 11.20 -46.51 -10.17
N LYS A 202 11.56 -47.73 -9.73
CA LYS A 202 12.38 -47.93 -8.53
C LYS A 202 13.77 -47.32 -8.67
N GLU A 203 14.41 -47.50 -9.83
CA GLU A 203 15.71 -46.87 -10.12
C GLU A 203 15.61 -45.33 -10.11
N TYR A 204 14.55 -44.79 -10.72
CA TYR A 204 14.24 -43.37 -10.68
C TYR A 204 14.07 -42.84 -9.24
N ILE A 205 13.30 -43.54 -8.40
CA ILE A 205 13.09 -43.17 -6.99
C ILE A 205 14.41 -43.22 -6.21
N GLY A 206 15.24 -44.23 -6.44
CA GLY A 206 16.56 -44.35 -5.81
C GLY A 206 17.48 -43.16 -6.14
N LEU A 207 17.50 -42.74 -7.40
CA LEU A 207 18.26 -41.56 -7.84
C LEU A 207 17.72 -40.25 -7.25
N VAL A 208 16.40 -40.11 -7.20
CA VAL A 208 15.73 -38.95 -6.58
C VAL A 208 16.03 -38.88 -5.09
N LYS A 209 15.96 -40.01 -4.37
CA LYS A 209 16.29 -40.09 -2.93
C LYS A 209 17.74 -39.67 -2.67
N ALA A 210 18.69 -40.16 -3.47
CA ALA A 210 20.10 -39.80 -3.35
C ALA A 210 20.38 -38.32 -3.63
N ASP A 211 19.76 -37.75 -4.67
CA ASP A 211 19.97 -36.35 -5.08
C ASP A 211 19.25 -35.36 -4.13
N ILE A 212 18.15 -35.77 -3.50
CA ILE A 212 17.47 -35.00 -2.43
C ILE A 212 18.37 -34.95 -1.20
N SER A 213 18.87 -36.09 -0.74
CA SER A 213 19.71 -36.15 0.46
C SER A 213 21.07 -35.48 0.31
N SER A 214 21.62 -35.37 -0.92
CA SER A 214 22.89 -34.69 -1.18
C SER A 214 22.76 -33.18 -1.42
N ASN A 215 21.69 -32.72 -2.09
CA ASN A 215 21.53 -31.30 -2.44
C ASN A 215 20.64 -30.50 -1.48
N LEU A 216 19.84 -31.15 -0.63
CA LEU A 216 18.97 -30.51 0.34
C LEU A 216 19.43 -30.90 1.76
N GLN A 217 20.05 -29.94 2.46
CA GLN A 217 20.53 -30.14 3.83
C GLN A 217 19.39 -30.59 4.74
N GLY A 218 19.57 -31.75 5.38
CA GLY A 218 18.61 -32.29 6.35
C GLY A 218 17.30 -32.83 5.77
N ALA A 219 17.17 -32.97 4.44
CA ALA A 219 15.94 -33.44 3.79
C ALA A 219 15.99 -34.93 3.38
N GLN A 220 14.91 -35.65 3.66
CA GLN A 220 14.74 -37.06 3.33
C GLN A 220 13.41 -37.31 2.63
N LEU A 221 13.44 -38.04 1.51
CA LEU A 221 12.24 -38.53 0.84
C LEU A 221 11.68 -39.72 1.63
N ARG A 222 10.46 -39.60 2.18
CA ARG A 222 9.85 -40.59 3.08
C ARG A 222 8.78 -41.43 2.41
N SER A 223 7.86 -40.82 1.68
CA SER A 223 6.79 -41.56 0.97
C SER A 223 6.73 -41.14 -0.49
N VAL A 224 6.50 -42.13 -1.35
CA VAL A 224 6.38 -41.95 -2.80
C VAL A 224 5.23 -42.80 -3.31
N LYS A 225 4.25 -42.17 -3.94
CA LYS A 225 3.19 -42.83 -4.68
C LYS A 225 3.31 -42.46 -6.14
N ILE A 226 3.42 -43.43 -7.04
CA ILE A 226 3.49 -43.19 -8.48
C ILE A 226 2.47 -44.07 -9.19
N ASP A 227 1.53 -43.44 -9.88
CA ASP A 227 0.57 -44.08 -10.76
C ASP A 227 1.01 -43.88 -12.22
N GLY A 228 1.27 -44.98 -12.93
CA GLY A 228 1.70 -44.99 -14.32
C GLY A 228 0.62 -45.53 -15.26
N GLU A 229 0.24 -44.74 -16.25
CA GLU A 229 -0.68 -45.17 -17.33
C GLU A 229 0.09 -45.40 -18.63
N VAL A 230 0.06 -46.64 -19.13
CA VAL A 230 0.76 -47.04 -20.36
C VAL A 230 -0.15 -46.84 -21.56
N GLY A 231 0.26 -45.97 -22.48
CA GLY A 231 -0.34 -45.78 -23.80
C GLY A 231 0.55 -46.31 -24.93
N GLU A 232 0.14 -46.09 -26.18
CA GLU A 232 0.91 -46.47 -27.38
C GLU A 232 2.23 -45.68 -27.48
N GLY A 233 3.29 -46.19 -26.86
CA GLY A 233 4.63 -45.60 -26.85
C GLY A 233 4.86 -44.52 -25.78
N THR A 234 3.91 -44.29 -24.88
CA THR A 234 4.00 -43.26 -23.83
C THR A 234 3.65 -43.82 -22.46
N LEU A 235 4.35 -43.35 -21.43
CA LEU A 235 4.06 -43.65 -20.02
C LEU A 235 3.64 -42.36 -19.33
N ALA A 236 2.35 -42.20 -19.06
CA ALA A 236 1.83 -41.05 -18.33
C ALA A 236 1.97 -41.27 -16.82
N LEU A 237 2.64 -40.37 -16.11
CA LEU A 237 2.95 -40.50 -14.69
C LEU A 237 2.18 -39.47 -13.88
N VAL A 238 1.50 -39.93 -12.83
CA VAL A 238 0.97 -39.11 -11.74
C VAL A 238 1.74 -39.51 -10.49
N GLY A 239 2.29 -38.56 -9.74
CA GLY A 239 3.21 -38.85 -8.64
C GLY A 239 2.99 -37.95 -7.44
N GLU A 240 2.89 -38.52 -6.26
CA GLU A 240 2.86 -37.81 -4.99
C GLU A 240 4.11 -38.15 -4.17
N PHE A 241 4.84 -37.12 -3.77
CA PHE A 241 6.13 -37.25 -3.09
C PHE A 241 6.09 -36.47 -1.77
N TYR A 242 6.60 -37.10 -0.71
CA TYR A 242 6.66 -36.50 0.63
C TYR A 242 8.12 -36.39 1.08
N ILE A 243 8.61 -35.17 1.23
CA ILE A 243 9.93 -34.85 1.77
C ILE A 243 9.78 -34.34 3.19
N VAL A 244 10.56 -34.89 4.11
CA VAL A 244 10.67 -34.41 5.49
C VAL A 244 12.04 -33.78 5.68
N ALA A 245 12.10 -32.57 6.23
CA ALA A 245 13.36 -31.91 6.54
C ALA A 245 13.38 -31.35 7.97
N GLU A 246 14.55 -31.38 8.60
CA GLU A 246 14.72 -30.91 9.99
C GLU A 246 14.80 -29.38 10.09
N SER A 247 15.33 -28.70 9.07
CA SER A 247 15.44 -27.24 9.03
C SER A 247 15.51 -26.72 7.59
N GLY A 248 15.05 -25.49 7.36
CA GLY A 248 15.14 -24.79 6.06
C GLY A 248 13.80 -24.27 5.54
N ASN A 249 13.85 -23.47 4.47
CA ASN A 249 12.65 -22.87 3.89
C ASN A 249 11.87 -23.91 3.04
N PRO A 250 10.60 -24.23 3.40
CA PRO A 250 9.80 -25.23 2.69
C PRO A 250 9.58 -24.92 1.21
N GLU A 251 9.45 -23.64 0.82
CA GLU A 251 9.23 -23.24 -0.58
C GLU A 251 10.46 -23.49 -1.44
N ILE A 252 11.65 -23.15 -0.92
CA ILE A 252 12.92 -23.38 -1.63
C ILE A 252 13.15 -24.89 -1.77
N MET A 253 12.84 -25.67 -0.75
CA MET A 253 12.91 -27.13 -0.80
C MET A 253 11.90 -27.74 -1.78
N LYS A 254 10.67 -27.22 -1.85
CA LYS A 254 9.67 -27.68 -2.81
C LYS A 254 10.10 -27.37 -4.24
N ARG A 255 10.61 -26.17 -4.52
CA ARG A 255 11.11 -25.80 -5.87
C ARG A 255 12.31 -26.65 -6.28
N LYS A 256 13.29 -26.81 -5.40
CA LYS A 256 14.47 -27.65 -5.66
C LYS A 256 14.12 -29.13 -5.77
N GLY A 257 13.19 -29.63 -4.95
CA GLY A 257 12.69 -31.00 -5.01
C GLY A 257 11.95 -31.30 -6.32
N LEU A 258 11.07 -30.40 -6.76
CA LEU A 258 10.42 -30.51 -8.07
C LEU A 258 11.45 -30.49 -9.21
N PHE A 259 12.46 -29.63 -9.14
CA PHE A 259 13.54 -29.63 -10.13
C PHE A 259 14.28 -30.97 -10.19
N ILE A 260 14.61 -31.57 -9.04
CA ILE A 260 15.25 -32.89 -8.95
C ILE A 260 14.35 -33.99 -9.54
N LEU A 261 13.04 -33.95 -9.23
CA LEU A 261 12.07 -34.87 -9.80
C LEU A 261 12.07 -34.80 -11.32
N HIS A 262 12.03 -33.60 -11.90
CA HIS A 262 12.03 -33.41 -13.35
C HIS A 262 13.36 -33.80 -14.02
N LYS A 263 14.50 -33.56 -13.35
CA LYS A 263 15.84 -33.85 -13.87
C LYS A 263 16.07 -35.33 -14.20
N HIS A 264 15.53 -36.25 -13.40
CA HIS A 264 15.79 -37.70 -13.56
C HIS A 264 14.76 -38.45 -14.42
N ILE A 265 13.64 -37.81 -14.80
CA ILE A 265 12.56 -38.44 -15.60
C ILE A 265 13.03 -39.01 -16.95
N PRO A 266 13.94 -38.36 -17.71
CA PRO A 266 14.43 -38.93 -18.97
C PRO A 266 15.12 -40.29 -18.83
N LYS A 267 15.54 -40.69 -17.63
CA LYS A 267 16.14 -42.01 -17.38
C LYS A 267 15.12 -43.15 -17.44
N ILE A 268 13.86 -42.89 -17.09
CA ILE A 268 12.76 -43.87 -17.21
C ILE A 268 12.60 -44.31 -18.66
N ARG A 269 12.76 -43.37 -19.62
CA ARG A 269 12.73 -43.66 -21.06
C ARG A 269 13.82 -44.64 -21.49
N ARG A 270 15.02 -44.54 -20.91
CA ARG A 270 16.16 -45.39 -21.29
C ARG A 270 15.99 -46.85 -20.87
N ALA A 271 15.22 -47.09 -19.81
CA ALA A 271 14.98 -48.43 -19.28
C ALA A 271 13.69 -49.08 -19.84
N THR A 272 12.73 -48.28 -20.29
CA THR A 272 11.39 -48.77 -20.70
C THR A 272 11.09 -48.61 -22.19
N ASP A 273 11.92 -47.85 -22.93
CA ASP A 273 11.67 -47.41 -24.32
C ASP A 273 10.35 -46.64 -24.53
N LEU A 274 9.63 -46.32 -23.45
CA LEU A 274 8.41 -45.51 -23.46
C LEU A 274 8.75 -44.06 -23.16
N LYS A 275 8.09 -43.12 -23.84
CA LYS A 275 8.26 -41.68 -23.54
C LYS A 275 7.50 -41.34 -22.24
N PRO A 276 8.18 -40.94 -21.15
CA PRO A 276 7.50 -40.53 -19.93
C PRO A 276 6.84 -39.16 -20.13
N ILE A 277 5.58 -39.03 -19.72
CA ILE A 277 4.79 -37.79 -19.75
C ILE A 277 4.32 -37.54 -18.33
N ILE A 278 4.69 -36.41 -17.74
CA ILE A 278 4.21 -36.02 -16.42
C ILE A 278 2.80 -35.47 -16.60
N LYS A 279 1.79 -36.13 -16.02
CA LYS A 279 0.43 -35.58 -15.93
C LYS A 279 0.31 -34.66 -14.73
N ASP A 280 0.74 -35.11 -13.56
CA ASP A 280 0.72 -34.32 -12.33
C ASP A 280 1.72 -34.85 -11.31
N PHE A 281 2.67 -34.02 -10.86
CA PHE A 281 3.61 -34.35 -9.79
C PHE A 281 3.41 -33.40 -8.62
N LYS A 282 2.95 -33.96 -7.50
CA LYS A 282 2.74 -33.24 -6.25
C LYS A 282 3.89 -33.51 -5.28
N LEU A 283 4.46 -32.44 -4.77
CA LEU A 283 5.52 -32.51 -3.77
C LEU A 283 5.08 -31.80 -2.49
N ASN A 284 4.99 -32.57 -1.41
CA ASN A 284 4.68 -32.09 -0.06
C ASN A 284 5.97 -32.07 0.77
N VAL A 285 6.28 -30.93 1.37
CA VAL A 285 7.46 -30.75 2.22
C VAL A 285 7.00 -30.50 3.66
N VAL A 286 7.47 -31.32 4.58
CA VAL A 286 7.21 -31.19 6.02
C VAL A 286 8.49 -30.73 6.68
N VAL A 287 8.48 -29.54 7.30
CA VAL A 287 9.62 -29.03 8.07
C VAL A 287 9.17 -28.87 9.53
N GLY A 288 9.88 -29.51 10.47
CA GLY A 288 9.65 -29.32 11.90
C GLY A 288 8.28 -29.71 12.46
N GLY A 289 7.47 -30.49 11.74
CA GLY A 289 6.17 -30.99 12.22
C GLY A 289 4.93 -30.20 11.77
N GLU A 290 5.08 -29.13 10.98
CA GLU A 290 3.94 -28.46 10.34
C GLU A 290 3.78 -28.91 8.88
N MET A 291 2.60 -29.47 8.56
CA MET A 291 2.18 -29.73 7.18
C MET A 291 1.82 -28.42 6.49
N SER A 292 2.71 -27.92 5.64
CA SER A 292 2.38 -26.83 4.70
C SER A 292 1.91 -27.42 3.36
N SER A 293 0.70 -27.99 3.33
CA SER A 293 0.03 -28.28 2.06
C SER A 293 -0.74 -27.02 1.62
N MET A 294 -0.15 -26.29 0.65
CA MET A 294 -0.85 -25.16 0.03
C MET A 294 -2.18 -25.56 -0.62
N GLU A 295 -2.37 -26.81 -1.08
CA GLU A 295 -3.58 -27.20 -1.82
C GLU A 295 -4.87 -27.18 -0.99
N ALA A 296 -4.81 -27.41 0.33
CA ALA A 296 -6.00 -27.35 1.20
C ALA A 296 -6.44 -25.89 1.45
N ARG A 297 -5.48 -24.97 1.67
CA ARG A 297 -5.74 -23.52 1.74
C ARG A 297 -6.12 -22.93 0.37
N GLU A 298 -5.48 -23.37 -0.71
CA GLU A 298 -5.70 -22.85 -2.08
C GLU A 298 -7.04 -23.26 -2.68
N ARG A 299 -7.61 -24.43 -2.32
CA ARG A 299 -8.93 -24.85 -2.82
C ARG A 299 -10.08 -24.26 -2.01
N GLU A 300 -9.96 -24.12 -0.68
CA GLU A 300 -11.01 -23.50 0.14
C GLU A 300 -11.15 -22.00 -0.15
N ASP A 301 -10.04 -21.25 -0.26
CA ASP A 301 -10.09 -19.79 -0.39
C ASP A 301 -10.52 -19.30 -1.79
N VAL A 302 -10.22 -20.04 -2.86
CA VAL A 302 -10.60 -19.64 -4.25
C VAL A 302 -12.04 -20.04 -4.58
N THR A 303 -12.54 -21.15 -4.02
CA THR A 303 -13.94 -21.57 -4.24
C THR A 303 -14.92 -20.72 -3.46
N LEU A 304 -14.59 -20.28 -2.24
CA LEU A 304 -15.44 -19.38 -1.45
C LEU A 304 -15.63 -18.01 -2.12
N TRP A 305 -14.58 -17.39 -2.68
CA TRP A 305 -14.66 -16.03 -3.26
C TRP A 305 -15.62 -15.91 -4.46
N ARG A 306 -15.68 -16.95 -5.31
CA ARG A 306 -16.64 -16.97 -6.44
C ARG A 306 -18.08 -17.22 -5.99
N LEU A 307 -18.27 -17.84 -4.82
CA LEU A 307 -19.58 -18.17 -4.26
C LEU A 307 -20.14 -17.04 -3.38
N THR A 308 -19.29 -16.24 -2.73
CA THR A 308 -19.67 -15.08 -1.91
C THR A 308 -19.26 -13.77 -2.58
N ARG A 309 -20.14 -13.21 -3.42
CA ARG A 309 -19.93 -11.88 -4.01
C ARG A 309 -19.73 -10.86 -2.87
N PRO A 310 -18.60 -10.13 -2.81
CA PRO A 310 -18.37 -9.14 -1.76
C PRO A 310 -19.44 -8.04 -1.78
N PRO A 311 -19.65 -7.32 -0.67
CA PRO A 311 -20.66 -6.27 -0.62
C PRO A 311 -20.34 -5.13 -1.60
N THR A 312 -21.34 -4.71 -2.38
CA THR A 312 -21.23 -3.53 -3.24
C THR A 312 -21.37 -2.26 -2.40
N HIS A 313 -20.31 -1.45 -2.37
CA HIS A 313 -20.30 -0.18 -1.68
C HIS A 313 -20.60 0.96 -2.65
N ARG A 314 -21.64 1.74 -2.35
CA ARG A 314 -21.89 3.01 -3.05
C ARG A 314 -20.93 4.08 -2.53
N ILE A 315 -20.05 4.57 -3.39
CA ILE A 315 -19.06 5.61 -3.04
C ILE A 315 -19.64 7.01 -3.30
N THR A 316 -20.25 7.19 -4.47
CA THR A 316 -20.97 8.41 -4.88
C THR A 316 -22.28 8.01 -5.56
N PRO A 317 -23.21 8.95 -5.86
CA PRO A 317 -24.51 8.59 -6.41
C PRO A 317 -24.47 7.70 -7.66
N ASN A 318 -23.42 7.85 -8.47
CA ASN A 318 -23.23 7.20 -9.75
C ASN A 318 -22.07 6.19 -9.74
N LEU A 319 -21.46 5.87 -8.58
CA LEU A 319 -20.28 5.01 -8.47
C LEU A 319 -20.48 3.91 -7.43
N TYR A 320 -20.37 2.67 -7.89
CA TYR A 320 -20.51 1.47 -7.10
C TYR A 320 -19.21 0.67 -7.18
N LEU A 321 -18.65 0.31 -6.02
CA LEU A 321 -17.43 -0.49 -5.92
C LEU A 321 -17.73 -1.78 -5.15
N THR A 322 -17.61 -2.92 -5.84
CA THR A 322 -17.74 -4.25 -5.24
C THR A 322 -16.35 -4.78 -4.96
N ILE A 323 -15.94 -4.79 -3.70
CA ILE A 323 -14.60 -5.21 -3.28
C ILE A 323 -14.61 -5.74 -1.84
N ASP A 324 -13.66 -6.60 -1.51
CA ASP A 324 -13.35 -6.99 -0.14
C ASP A 324 -13.08 -5.74 0.75
N PRO A 325 -13.75 -5.61 1.91
CA PRO A 325 -13.54 -4.51 2.86
C PRO A 325 -12.08 -4.23 3.20
N LYS A 326 -11.22 -5.26 3.24
CA LYS A 326 -9.79 -5.15 3.57
C LYS A 326 -9.01 -4.31 2.55
N PHE A 327 -9.39 -4.35 1.28
CA PHE A 327 -8.68 -3.66 0.19
C PHE A 327 -9.41 -2.42 -0.32
N LYS A 328 -10.59 -2.13 0.23
CA LYS A 328 -11.46 -1.02 -0.16
C LYS A 328 -10.73 0.33 -0.27
N GLN A 329 -9.88 0.67 0.71
CA GLN A 329 -9.21 1.97 0.74
C GLN A 329 -8.35 2.24 -0.50
N TYR A 330 -7.69 1.20 -1.03
CA TYR A 330 -6.85 1.32 -2.23
C TYR A 330 -7.67 1.56 -3.50
N PHE A 331 -8.79 0.85 -3.65
CA PHE A 331 -9.61 0.91 -4.85
C PHE A 331 -10.63 2.05 -4.87
N VAL A 332 -10.93 2.67 -3.72
CA VAL A 332 -11.77 3.89 -3.67
C VAL A 332 -11.11 5.05 -4.41
N GLY A 333 -9.79 5.24 -4.25
CA GLY A 333 -9.04 6.26 -4.97
C GLY A 333 -9.09 6.04 -6.48
N PHE A 334 -8.81 4.82 -6.92
CA PHE A 334 -8.94 4.39 -8.32
C PHE A 334 -10.33 4.69 -8.90
N ALA A 335 -11.38 4.29 -8.18
CA ALA A 335 -12.76 4.43 -8.63
C ALA A 335 -13.17 5.91 -8.80
N ARG A 336 -12.76 6.77 -7.87
CA ARG A 336 -13.02 8.23 -7.95
C ARG A 336 -12.25 8.91 -9.08
N THR A 337 -10.97 8.56 -9.25
CA THR A 337 -10.14 9.12 -10.32
C THR A 337 -10.67 8.70 -11.69
N LEU A 338 -11.03 7.43 -11.84
CA LEU A 338 -11.60 6.91 -13.09
C LEU A 338 -12.91 7.62 -13.44
N LEU A 339 -13.82 7.80 -12.47
CA LEU A 339 -15.07 8.55 -12.68
C LEU A 339 -14.80 9.97 -13.18
N LYS A 340 -13.92 10.71 -12.48
CA LYS A 340 -13.60 12.10 -12.80
C LYS A 340 -12.98 12.25 -14.19
N GLU A 341 -12.11 11.31 -14.57
CA GLU A 341 -11.50 11.34 -15.90
C GLU A 341 -12.50 11.03 -17.01
N ILE A 342 -13.46 10.13 -16.78
CA ILE A 342 -14.54 9.85 -17.73
C ILE A 342 -15.46 11.08 -17.88
N GLU A 343 -15.81 11.75 -16.77
CA GLU A 343 -16.63 12.96 -16.80
C GLU A 343 -15.93 14.14 -17.49
N ASN A 344 -14.62 14.30 -17.32
CA ASN A 344 -13.81 15.31 -18.02
C ASN A 344 -13.80 15.13 -19.54
N GLU A 345 -14.13 13.92 -20.04
CA GLU A 345 -14.26 13.65 -21.47
C GLU A 345 -15.64 13.98 -22.05
N GLY A 346 -16.51 14.62 -21.25
CA GLY A 346 -17.84 15.03 -21.71
C GLY A 346 -18.87 13.90 -21.71
N VAL A 347 -18.62 12.84 -20.94
CA VAL A 347 -19.58 11.75 -20.72
C VAL A 347 -20.34 12.01 -19.42
N LEU A 348 -21.66 12.11 -19.50
CA LEU A 348 -22.51 12.07 -18.30
C LEU A 348 -22.65 10.63 -17.84
N VAL A 349 -21.98 10.29 -16.74
CA VAL A 349 -22.03 8.95 -16.17
C VAL A 349 -23.32 8.79 -15.34
N ASN A 350 -24.21 7.89 -15.74
CA ASN A 350 -25.39 7.52 -14.96
C ASN A 350 -25.02 6.51 -13.87
N ARG A 351 -24.21 5.51 -14.25
CA ARG A 351 -23.79 4.44 -13.36
C ARG A 351 -22.42 3.90 -13.78
N LEU A 352 -21.50 3.82 -12.83
CA LEU A 352 -20.20 3.20 -12.96
C LEU A 352 -20.07 2.13 -11.88
N ASP A 353 -20.16 0.87 -12.30
CA ASP A 353 -19.97 -0.29 -11.43
C ASP A 353 -18.56 -0.84 -11.66
N ILE A 354 -17.76 -0.88 -10.59
CA ILE A 354 -16.42 -1.46 -10.61
C ILE A 354 -16.45 -2.68 -9.69
N GLU A 355 -16.19 -3.84 -10.24
CA GLU A 355 -16.11 -5.10 -9.53
C GLU A 355 -14.66 -5.56 -9.48
N VAL A 356 -14.17 -5.78 -8.28
CA VAL A 356 -12.80 -6.23 -8.05
C VAL A 356 -12.87 -7.64 -7.48
N PHE A 357 -12.46 -8.61 -8.28
CA PHE A 357 -12.31 -9.99 -7.86
C PHE A 357 -10.85 -10.27 -7.47
N GLY A 358 -10.64 -11.22 -6.56
CA GLY A 358 -9.31 -11.59 -6.10
C GLY A 358 -8.81 -10.81 -4.89
N GLY A 359 -7.66 -11.23 -4.36
CA GLY A 359 -7.14 -10.74 -3.07
C GLY A 359 -5.97 -11.52 -2.49
N VAL A 360 -5.55 -12.64 -3.10
CA VAL A 360 -4.42 -13.45 -2.62
C VAL A 360 -3.12 -13.08 -3.35
N ARG A 361 -3.06 -13.25 -4.67
CA ARG A 361 -1.88 -12.90 -5.51
C ARG A 361 -2.15 -11.79 -6.52
N GLU A 362 -3.37 -11.74 -7.04
CA GLU A 362 -3.79 -10.80 -8.07
C GLU A 362 -5.20 -10.27 -7.82
N PHE A 363 -5.46 -9.11 -8.41
CA PHE A 363 -6.78 -8.49 -8.48
C PHE A 363 -7.20 -8.35 -9.94
N GLU A 364 -8.44 -8.74 -10.20
CA GLU A 364 -9.10 -8.62 -11.47
C GLU A 364 -10.17 -7.53 -11.38
N ILE A 365 -10.04 -6.50 -12.21
CA ILE A 365 -11.00 -5.40 -12.27
C ILE A 365 -11.93 -5.59 -13.46
N ASN A 366 -13.23 -5.61 -13.18
CA ASN A 366 -14.31 -5.56 -14.17
C ASN A 366 -15.06 -4.23 -14.02
N ILE A 367 -15.28 -3.54 -15.14
CA ILE A 367 -15.84 -2.19 -15.15
C ILE A 367 -17.08 -2.20 -16.03
N ARG A 368 -18.20 -1.70 -15.51
CA ARG A 368 -19.41 -1.44 -16.28
C ARG A 368 -19.75 0.03 -16.18
N LEU A 369 -19.81 0.70 -17.33
CA LEU A 369 -20.10 2.11 -17.44
C LEU A 369 -21.40 2.31 -18.23
N GLU A 370 -22.40 2.90 -17.59
CA GLU A 370 -23.62 3.38 -18.24
C GLU A 370 -23.59 4.91 -18.26
N GLY A 371 -23.71 5.50 -19.44
CA GLY A 371 -23.61 6.95 -19.58
C GLY A 371 -24.31 7.51 -20.81
N LYS A 372 -24.31 8.84 -20.89
CA LYS A 372 -24.81 9.61 -22.02
C LYS A 372 -23.67 10.47 -22.56
N SER A 373 -23.41 10.40 -23.86
CA SER A 373 -22.43 11.27 -24.53
C SER A 373 -23.01 11.78 -25.85
N LYS A 374 -22.68 13.02 -26.22
CA LYS A 374 -23.05 13.62 -27.51
C LYS A 374 -21.99 13.37 -28.59
N ASP A 375 -20.73 13.36 -28.18
CA ASP A 375 -19.59 13.50 -29.11
C ASP A 375 -18.75 12.23 -29.23
N ILE A 376 -18.94 11.25 -28.35
CA ILE A 376 -18.10 10.04 -28.27
C ILE A 376 -18.94 8.79 -28.56
N ASP A 377 -18.46 7.99 -29.52
CA ASP A 377 -19.01 6.68 -29.84
C ASP A 377 -18.63 5.62 -28.79
N GLU A 378 -19.49 4.61 -28.60
CA GLU A 378 -19.33 3.55 -27.59
C GLU A 378 -17.99 2.80 -27.68
N PRO A 379 -17.51 2.36 -28.86
CA PRO A 379 -16.21 1.66 -28.96
C PRO A 379 -15.02 2.58 -28.66
N ARG A 380 -15.13 3.87 -29.00
CA ARG A 380 -14.10 4.87 -28.72
C ARG A 380 -14.02 5.14 -27.22
N LEU A 381 -15.16 5.26 -26.56
CA LEU A 381 -15.22 5.42 -25.11
C LEU A 381 -14.68 4.17 -24.41
N GLN A 382 -15.07 2.97 -24.85
CA GLN A 382 -14.59 1.71 -24.29
C GLN A 382 -13.06 1.59 -24.39
N ALA A 383 -12.47 1.86 -25.56
CA ALA A 383 -11.01 1.84 -25.72
C ALA A 383 -10.31 2.83 -24.79
N LYS A 384 -10.92 4.00 -24.57
CA LYS A 384 -10.38 5.05 -23.72
C LYS A 384 -10.48 4.68 -22.25
N VAL A 385 -11.63 4.19 -21.79
CA VAL A 385 -11.83 3.64 -20.44
C VAL A 385 -10.87 2.50 -20.16
N ILE A 386 -10.66 1.59 -21.11
CA ILE A 386 -9.65 0.51 -20.99
C ILE A 386 -8.25 1.11 -20.79
N SER A 387 -7.87 2.14 -21.55
CA SER A 387 -6.56 2.78 -21.42
C SER A 387 -6.37 3.45 -20.06
N LEU A 388 -7.39 4.17 -19.57
CA LEU A 388 -7.38 4.86 -18.28
C LEU A 388 -7.33 3.83 -17.14
N ALA A 389 -8.18 2.80 -17.21
CA ALA A 389 -8.22 1.74 -16.22
C ALA A 389 -6.91 0.96 -16.15
N LYS A 390 -6.28 0.60 -17.28
CA LYS A 390 -4.98 -0.09 -17.32
C LYS A 390 -3.86 0.76 -16.73
N ARG A 391 -3.85 2.06 -17.03
CA ARG A 391 -2.87 3.01 -16.47
C ARG A 391 -2.95 3.03 -14.95
N HIS A 392 -4.16 3.24 -14.41
CA HIS A 392 -4.38 3.30 -12.96
C HIS A 392 -4.22 1.93 -12.27
N ALA A 393 -4.53 0.83 -12.94
CA ALA A 393 -4.27 -0.53 -12.43
C ALA A 393 -2.76 -0.81 -12.28
N SER A 394 -1.93 -0.30 -13.19
CA SER A 394 -0.47 -0.41 -13.08
C SER A 394 0.07 0.38 -11.87
N GLU A 395 -0.53 1.54 -11.57
CA GLU A 395 -0.20 2.31 -10.37
C GLU A 395 -0.66 1.60 -9.10
N LEU A 396 -1.88 1.06 -9.08
CA LEU A 396 -2.40 0.23 -7.99
C LEU A 396 -1.53 -0.99 -7.71
N THR A 397 -0.99 -1.63 -8.74
CA THR A 397 -0.09 -2.78 -8.60
C THR A 397 1.12 -2.46 -7.73
N LYS A 398 1.69 -1.25 -7.89
CA LYS A 398 2.83 -0.78 -7.09
C LYS A 398 2.45 -0.50 -5.64
N ILE A 399 1.24 0.00 -5.41
CA ILE A 399 0.74 0.38 -4.08
C ILE A 399 0.33 -0.85 -3.26
N VAL A 400 -0.39 -1.78 -3.89
CA VAL A 400 -0.96 -2.95 -3.21
C VAL A 400 0.05 -4.12 -3.14
N GLY A 401 1.15 -4.06 -3.90
CA GLY A 401 2.17 -5.11 -3.95
C GLY A 401 1.66 -6.43 -4.57
N LYS A 402 0.54 -6.36 -5.28
CA LYS A 402 -0.14 -7.49 -5.93
C LYS A 402 -0.45 -7.13 -7.37
N TYR A 403 -0.43 -8.09 -8.27
CA TYR A 403 -0.71 -7.83 -9.68
C TYR A 403 -2.17 -7.42 -9.87
N VAL A 404 -2.42 -6.21 -10.39
CA VAL A 404 -3.78 -5.71 -10.66
C VAL A 404 -3.94 -5.60 -12.18
N TRP A 405 -4.94 -6.27 -12.73
CA TRP A 405 -5.24 -6.23 -14.15
C TRP A 405 -6.71 -6.02 -14.43
N VAL A 406 -7.01 -5.47 -15.61
CA VAL A 406 -8.38 -5.18 -16.06
C VAL A 406 -8.80 -6.30 -17.00
N ASN A 407 -9.83 -7.05 -16.64
CA ASN A 407 -10.32 -8.17 -17.45
C ASN A 407 -11.38 -7.71 -18.44
N HIS A 408 -12.47 -7.12 -17.92
CA HIS A 408 -13.60 -6.71 -18.75
C HIS A 408 -14.02 -5.25 -18.54
N VAL A 409 -14.34 -4.57 -19.64
CA VAL A 409 -14.89 -3.21 -19.63
C VAL A 409 -16.10 -3.17 -20.55
N ASP A 410 -17.28 -3.07 -19.95
CA ASP A 410 -18.55 -2.85 -20.66
C ASP A 410 -18.91 -1.37 -20.63
N VAL A 411 -19.29 -0.83 -21.79
CA VAL A 411 -19.77 0.54 -21.91
C VAL A 411 -21.12 0.52 -22.60
N ALA A 412 -22.13 1.10 -21.99
CA ALA A 412 -23.44 1.29 -22.58
C ALA A 412 -23.72 2.79 -22.69
N LEU A 413 -23.78 3.31 -23.92
CA LEU A 413 -24.09 4.70 -24.19
C LEU A 413 -25.52 4.88 -24.66
N THR A 414 -26.25 5.79 -24.02
CA THR A 414 -27.55 6.28 -24.51
C THR A 414 -27.39 7.68 -25.09
N LYS A 415 -27.93 7.91 -26.29
CA LYS A 415 -27.96 9.25 -26.89
C LYS A 415 -28.94 10.12 -26.10
N PRO A 416 -28.51 11.25 -25.52
CA PRO A 416 -29.38 12.11 -24.74
C PRO A 416 -30.36 12.88 -25.65
N MET A 417 -31.64 12.99 -25.25
CA MET A 417 -32.54 14.01 -25.80
C MET A 417 -32.05 15.41 -25.38
N GLU A 418 -32.05 16.37 -26.30
CA GLU A 418 -31.45 17.72 -26.11
C GLU A 418 -31.96 18.49 -24.89
N THR A 419 -33.15 18.13 -24.37
CA THR A 419 -33.84 18.77 -23.26
C THR A 419 -33.28 18.47 -21.86
N GLU A 420 -32.59 17.34 -21.64
CA GLU A 420 -32.19 16.93 -20.27
C GLU A 420 -30.94 17.63 -19.75
N PHE A 421 -30.01 18.03 -20.63
CA PHE A 421 -28.83 18.82 -20.24
C PHE A 421 -29.23 20.23 -19.78
N SER A 422 -30.29 20.79 -20.36
CA SER A 422 -30.82 22.11 -20.02
C SER A 422 -31.49 22.13 -18.65
N ALA A 423 -32.20 21.06 -18.26
CA ALA A 423 -32.93 21.01 -16.99
C ALA A 423 -32.01 21.02 -15.76
N LYS A 424 -30.92 20.24 -15.74
CA LYS A 424 -29.94 20.28 -14.64
C LYS A 424 -29.09 21.54 -14.65
N ALA A 425 -28.72 22.06 -15.83
CA ALA A 425 -28.07 23.36 -15.93
C ALA A 425 -28.98 24.49 -15.42
N ALA A 426 -30.28 24.42 -15.70
CA ALA A 426 -31.29 25.34 -15.18
C ALA A 426 -31.53 25.18 -13.67
N GLU A 427 -31.44 23.96 -13.14
CA GLU A 427 -31.55 23.70 -11.70
C GLU A 427 -30.33 24.23 -10.93
N ILE A 428 -29.13 24.12 -11.52
CA ILE A 428 -27.89 24.72 -10.99
C ILE A 428 -27.95 26.25 -11.08
N LEU A 429 -28.47 26.82 -12.17
CA LEU A 429 -28.69 28.26 -12.32
C LEU A 429 -29.73 28.79 -11.34
N LYS A 430 -30.82 28.05 -11.09
CA LYS A 430 -31.84 28.42 -10.10
C LYS A 430 -31.31 28.40 -8.66
N LYS A 431 -30.54 27.36 -8.29
CA LYS A 431 -29.87 27.32 -6.97
C LYS A 431 -28.85 28.43 -6.82
N LYS A 432 -28.18 28.82 -7.91
CA LYS A 432 -27.26 29.97 -7.91
C LYS A 432 -28.00 31.29 -7.74
N GLU A 433 -29.13 31.48 -8.43
CA GLU A 433 -29.99 32.67 -8.25
C GLU A 433 -30.62 32.75 -6.85
N GLU A 434 -30.98 31.63 -6.23
CA GLU A 434 -31.50 31.59 -4.86
C GLU A 434 -30.42 31.98 -3.85
N ILE A 435 -29.19 31.48 -4.02
CA ILE A 435 -28.04 31.88 -3.20
C ILE A 435 -27.69 33.36 -3.43
N GLU A 436 -27.72 33.84 -4.67
CA GLU A 436 -27.48 35.26 -4.99
C GLU A 436 -28.55 36.17 -4.36
N LYS A 437 -29.82 35.74 -4.31
CA LYS A 437 -30.89 36.47 -3.63
C LYS A 437 -30.78 36.43 -2.11
N GLU A 438 -30.38 35.30 -1.51
CA GLU A 438 -30.10 35.24 -0.06
C GLU A 438 -28.90 36.10 0.32
N VAL A 439 -27.86 36.12 -0.52
CA VAL A 439 -26.68 36.96 -0.34
C VAL A 439 -27.02 38.44 -0.54
N GLU A 440 -27.83 38.81 -1.53
CA GLU A 440 -28.35 40.18 -1.71
C GLU A 440 -29.18 40.63 -0.51
N LYS A 441 -29.98 39.74 0.08
CA LYS A 441 -30.79 40.04 1.26
C LYS A 441 -29.91 40.27 2.49
N MET A 442 -28.88 39.43 2.68
CA MET A 442 -27.87 39.60 3.72
C MET A 442 -27.01 40.86 3.52
N LEU A 443 -26.74 41.27 2.27
CA LEU A 443 -25.99 42.48 1.94
C LEU A 443 -26.82 43.77 2.13
N LYS A 444 -28.12 43.73 1.84
CA LYS A 444 -29.05 44.84 2.12
C LYS A 444 -29.30 45.05 3.61
N GLU A 445 -29.39 43.97 4.39
CA GLU A 445 -29.49 44.03 5.85
C GLU A 445 -28.21 44.57 6.52
N ALA A 446 -27.06 44.49 5.83
CA ALA A 446 -25.78 45.01 6.30
C ALA A 446 -25.47 46.47 5.87
N GLY A 447 -26.30 47.10 5.02
CA GLY A 447 -26.17 48.52 4.67
C GLY A 447 -24.90 48.92 3.90
N ILE A 448 -24.46 48.11 2.93
CA ILE A 448 -23.24 48.37 2.13
C ILE A 448 -23.58 48.31 0.63
N GLU A 449 -24.09 49.40 0.06
CA GLU A 449 -24.42 49.48 -1.39
C GLU A 449 -23.31 50.09 -2.26
N GLU A 450 -22.20 50.59 -1.71
CA GLU A 450 -21.19 51.34 -2.50
C GLU A 450 -19.85 50.62 -2.76
N LEU A 451 -19.64 49.39 -2.31
CA LEU A 451 -18.34 48.68 -2.48
C LEU A 451 -18.33 47.53 -3.50
N SER A 452 -19.47 47.16 -4.11
CA SER A 452 -19.53 46.04 -5.07
C SER A 452 -18.63 46.26 -6.29
N TYR A 453 -18.60 47.50 -6.83
CA TYR A 453 -17.79 47.85 -7.99
C TYR A 453 -16.28 47.89 -7.65
N LEU A 454 -15.92 48.37 -6.45
CA LEU A 454 -14.53 48.38 -5.97
C LEU A 454 -14.02 46.98 -5.62
N LEU A 455 -14.90 46.08 -5.16
CA LEU A 455 -14.54 44.70 -4.83
C LEU A 455 -14.31 43.85 -6.08
N GLU A 456 -15.08 44.01 -7.16
CA GLU A 456 -14.81 43.29 -8.41
C GLU A 456 -13.50 43.73 -9.07
N ASP A 457 -13.22 45.04 -9.09
CA ASP A 457 -11.97 45.55 -9.67
C ASP A 457 -10.76 45.22 -8.78
N LYS A 458 -10.87 45.34 -7.45
CA LYS A 458 -9.83 44.87 -6.52
C LYS A 458 -9.62 43.35 -6.61
N LYS A 459 -10.68 42.56 -6.82
CA LYS A 459 -10.58 41.10 -6.95
C LYS A 459 -9.94 40.70 -8.27
N LYS A 460 -10.27 41.36 -9.39
CA LYS A 460 -9.59 41.17 -10.68
C LYS A 460 -8.13 41.64 -10.63
N GLU A 461 -7.81 42.71 -9.91
CA GLU A 461 -6.43 43.15 -9.68
C GLU A 461 -5.65 42.18 -8.81
N MET A 462 -6.24 41.67 -7.72
CA MET A 462 -5.62 40.68 -6.85
C MET A 462 -5.37 39.35 -7.57
N GLU A 463 -6.33 38.86 -8.37
CA GLU A 463 -6.17 37.65 -9.18
C GLU A 463 -5.07 37.82 -10.24
N LYS A 464 -5.02 38.96 -10.93
CA LYS A 464 -3.93 39.27 -11.87
C LYS A 464 -2.57 39.38 -11.17
N THR A 465 -2.51 40.00 -10.00
CA THR A 465 -1.25 40.17 -9.24
C THR A 465 -0.73 38.84 -8.70
N PHE A 466 -1.63 37.98 -8.22
CA PHE A 466 -1.30 36.65 -7.72
C PHE A 466 -0.90 35.68 -8.85
N MET A 467 -1.55 35.75 -10.00
CA MET A 467 -1.14 34.97 -11.18
C MET A 467 0.21 35.45 -11.70
N MET A 468 0.45 36.77 -11.76
CA MET A 468 1.74 37.33 -12.16
C MET A 468 2.88 36.95 -11.22
N SER A 469 2.65 36.89 -9.89
CA SER A 469 3.70 36.48 -8.95
C SER A 469 4.10 35.02 -9.14
N ARG A 470 3.14 34.12 -9.35
CA ARG A 470 3.39 32.69 -9.66
C ARG A 470 4.08 32.50 -11.01
N ILE A 471 3.63 33.20 -12.03
CA ILE A 471 4.22 33.16 -13.38
C ILE A 471 5.67 33.66 -13.33
N ASN A 472 5.94 34.77 -12.63
CA ASN A 472 7.29 35.31 -12.51
C ASN A 472 8.21 34.36 -11.72
N ALA A 473 7.73 33.75 -10.63
CA ALA A 473 8.48 32.75 -9.89
C ALA A 473 8.82 31.53 -10.78
N ALA A 474 7.84 31.01 -11.51
CA ALA A 474 8.03 29.88 -12.42
C ALA A 474 9.03 30.20 -13.55
N VAL A 475 8.97 31.41 -14.13
CA VAL A 475 9.91 31.82 -15.20
C VAL A 475 11.34 32.03 -14.66
N GLN A 476 11.50 32.55 -13.45
CA GLN A 476 12.82 32.70 -12.83
C GLN A 476 13.46 31.35 -12.50
N ASP A 477 12.70 30.44 -11.90
CA ASP A 477 13.14 29.07 -11.59
C ASP A 477 13.51 28.32 -12.89
N LEU A 478 12.69 28.46 -13.93
CA LEU A 478 12.97 27.89 -15.24
C LEU A 478 14.26 28.42 -15.87
N LYS A 479 14.51 29.73 -15.79
CA LYS A 479 15.76 30.34 -16.29
C LYS A 479 16.97 29.80 -15.52
N GLN A 480 16.87 29.72 -14.19
CA GLN A 480 17.97 29.25 -13.35
C GLN A 480 18.30 27.77 -13.63
N ARG A 481 17.30 26.89 -13.58
CA ARG A 481 17.50 25.45 -13.84
C ARG A 481 18.01 25.18 -15.25
N MET A 482 17.47 25.88 -16.26
CA MET A 482 17.98 25.74 -17.64
C MET A 482 19.44 26.19 -17.73
N GLN A 483 19.81 27.28 -17.05
CA GLN A 483 21.19 27.76 -17.06
C GLN A 483 22.15 26.80 -16.35
N GLU A 484 21.75 26.20 -15.24
CA GLU A 484 22.55 25.24 -14.48
C GLU A 484 22.71 23.90 -15.23
N GLU A 485 21.62 23.33 -15.73
CA GLU A 485 21.69 22.02 -16.39
C GLU A 485 22.33 22.08 -17.79
N LEU A 486 22.10 23.15 -18.56
CA LEU A 486 22.74 23.31 -19.86
C LEU A 486 24.25 23.57 -19.77
N LYS A 487 24.75 24.10 -18.63
CA LYS A 487 26.20 24.20 -18.36
C LYS A 487 26.85 22.83 -18.15
N ASN A 488 26.09 21.84 -17.70
CA ASN A 488 26.59 20.51 -17.36
C ASN A 488 26.54 19.53 -18.54
N ILE A 489 26.27 20.00 -19.77
CA ILE A 489 26.29 19.14 -20.96
C ILE A 489 27.74 18.74 -21.25
N PRO A 490 28.06 17.43 -21.31
CA PRO A 490 29.42 16.99 -21.59
C PRO A 490 29.86 17.45 -22.98
N ARG A 491 31.11 17.94 -23.08
CA ARG A 491 31.73 18.43 -24.34
C ARG A 491 31.06 19.66 -24.98
N ALA A 492 30.19 20.36 -24.24
CA ALA A 492 29.60 21.62 -24.66
C ALA A 492 29.61 22.63 -23.51
N SER A 493 29.87 23.89 -23.82
CA SER A 493 29.81 24.99 -22.85
C SER A 493 28.69 25.96 -23.22
N LEU A 494 27.86 26.34 -22.25
CA LEU A 494 26.80 27.33 -22.46
C LEU A 494 27.39 28.74 -22.57
N ARG A 495 27.25 29.38 -23.74
CA ARG A 495 27.64 30.78 -23.93
C ARG A 495 26.57 31.74 -23.45
N TRP A 496 25.35 31.54 -23.91
CA TRP A 496 24.21 32.34 -23.51
C TRP A 496 22.90 31.58 -23.67
N LEU A 497 21.93 31.94 -22.85
CA LEU A 497 20.56 31.45 -22.86
C LEU A 497 19.63 32.66 -22.81
N LYS A 498 18.71 32.75 -23.76
CA LYS A 498 17.68 33.78 -23.81
C LYS A 498 16.31 33.10 -23.73
N VAL A 499 15.57 33.41 -22.68
CA VAL A 499 14.21 32.91 -22.46
C VAL A 499 13.26 34.10 -22.42
N ASN A 500 12.47 34.25 -23.47
CA ASN A 500 11.37 35.21 -23.52
C ASN A 500 10.05 34.47 -23.31
N TYR A 501 9.06 35.16 -22.77
CA TYR A 501 7.75 34.58 -22.48
C TYR A 501 6.61 35.54 -22.82
N GLU A 502 5.50 34.97 -23.25
CA GLU A 502 4.23 35.66 -23.48
C GLU A 502 3.15 34.99 -22.63
N ILE A 503 2.25 35.78 -22.04
CA ILE A 503 1.18 35.28 -21.17
C ILE A 503 -0.14 35.33 -21.94
N ASN A 504 -0.73 34.16 -22.19
CA ASN A 504 -2.07 34.02 -22.77
C ASN A 504 -2.98 33.35 -21.74
N GLY A 505 -3.66 34.16 -20.93
CA GLY A 505 -4.53 33.67 -19.86
C GLY A 505 -3.76 32.92 -18.77
N SER A 506 -4.02 31.62 -18.62
CA SER A 506 -3.30 30.73 -17.68
C SER A 506 -2.12 29.97 -18.31
N THR A 507 -1.86 30.18 -19.61
CA THR A 507 -0.79 29.50 -20.34
C THR A 507 0.38 30.45 -20.60
N ILE A 508 1.59 30.00 -20.28
CA ILE A 508 2.84 30.70 -20.63
C ILE A 508 3.37 30.13 -21.93
N GLU A 509 3.53 30.96 -22.94
CA GLU A 509 4.22 30.63 -24.20
C GLU A 509 5.68 31.04 -24.11
N LEU A 510 6.61 30.10 -24.27
CA LEU A 510 8.04 30.32 -24.16
C LEU A 510 8.75 30.32 -25.51
N LEU A 511 9.65 31.29 -25.66
CA LEU A 511 10.61 31.41 -26.75
C LEU A 511 12.01 31.22 -26.15
N VAL A 512 12.62 30.06 -26.40
CA VAL A 512 13.92 29.69 -25.85
C VAL A 512 14.96 29.68 -26.96
N GLU A 513 15.99 30.49 -26.80
CA GLU A 513 17.17 30.51 -27.66
C GLU A 513 18.41 30.21 -26.81
N ALA A 514 19.16 29.19 -27.17
CA ALA A 514 20.38 28.79 -26.46
C ALA A 514 21.55 28.68 -27.43
N SER A 515 22.72 29.17 -27.02
CA SER A 515 23.97 28.98 -27.76
C SER A 515 24.96 28.18 -26.94
N LEU A 516 25.35 27.02 -27.48
CA LEU A 516 26.33 26.10 -26.91
C LEU A 516 27.58 26.14 -27.78
N ALA A 517 28.76 26.24 -27.17
CA ALA A 517 30.05 26.14 -27.85
C ALA A 517 30.64 24.75 -27.61
N LYS A 518 31.11 24.11 -28.67
CA LYS A 518 31.79 22.82 -28.60
C LYS A 518 33.14 22.98 -27.91
N LEU A 519 33.42 22.10 -26.95
CA LEU A 519 34.73 22.03 -26.32
C LEU A 519 35.59 21.05 -27.14
N GLU A 520 36.64 21.54 -27.76
CA GLU A 520 37.68 20.71 -28.38
C GLU A 520 38.72 20.37 -27.31
N GLU A 521 38.92 19.08 -27.04
CA GLU A 521 40.01 18.64 -26.17
C GLU A 521 41.32 18.65 -26.98
N GLU A 522 42.24 19.57 -26.64
CA GLU A 522 43.61 19.55 -27.17
C GLU A 522 44.36 18.35 -26.56
N GLY A 523 44.36 17.23 -27.28
CA GLY A 523 45.09 16.03 -26.92
C GLY A 523 45.17 15.06 -28.11
N LEU A 524 46.08 14.08 -28.04
CA LEU A 524 46.35 13.10 -29.12
C LEU A 524 45.11 12.30 -29.60
N PHE A 525 43.99 12.36 -28.88
CA PHE A 525 42.70 11.75 -29.23
C PHE A 525 41.65 12.73 -29.79
N GLY A 526 41.94 14.04 -29.85
CA GLY A 526 41.00 15.10 -30.23
C GLY A 526 40.49 15.03 -31.67
N ALA A 527 41.29 14.47 -32.60
CA ALA A 527 40.90 14.32 -34.01
C ALA A 527 39.84 13.22 -34.25
N LEU A 528 39.69 12.27 -33.33
CA LEU A 528 38.73 11.15 -33.43
C LEU A 528 37.47 11.36 -32.58
N ALA A 529 37.48 12.33 -31.68
CA ALA A 529 36.38 12.63 -30.77
C ALA A 529 35.63 13.91 -31.14
N SER A 530 35.36 14.12 -32.44
CA SER A 530 34.50 15.21 -32.88
C SER A 530 33.10 15.02 -32.31
N ALA A 531 32.78 15.73 -31.22
CA ALA A 531 31.44 15.71 -30.64
C ALA A 531 30.40 16.06 -31.71
N ASN A 532 29.43 15.18 -31.95
CA ASN A 532 28.43 15.36 -32.98
C ASN A 532 27.49 16.51 -32.57
N GLU A 533 27.39 17.56 -33.38
CA GLU A 533 26.55 18.73 -33.12
C GLU A 533 25.09 18.33 -32.91
N GLU A 534 24.62 17.32 -33.64
CA GLU A 534 23.26 16.80 -33.51
C GLU A 534 23.02 16.17 -32.14
N GLU A 535 24.04 15.50 -31.57
CA GLU A 535 23.93 14.88 -30.26
C GLU A 535 23.87 15.93 -29.15
N ILE A 536 24.64 17.02 -29.28
CA ILE A 536 24.58 18.16 -28.35
C ILE A 536 23.21 18.85 -28.43
N LYS A 537 22.69 19.09 -29.65
CA LYS A 537 21.34 19.66 -29.85
C LYS A 537 20.24 18.77 -29.26
N ARG A 538 20.33 17.45 -29.47
CA ARG A 538 19.36 16.48 -28.94
C ARG A 538 19.34 16.50 -27.42
N ARG A 539 20.51 16.41 -26.78
CA ARG A 539 20.62 16.43 -25.30
C ARG A 539 20.13 17.74 -24.70
N ALA A 540 20.46 18.87 -25.32
CA ALA A 540 19.97 20.18 -24.88
C ALA A 540 18.44 20.30 -25.02
N THR A 541 17.86 19.75 -26.09
CA THR A 541 16.40 19.69 -26.28
C THR A 541 15.73 18.85 -25.20
N GLU A 542 16.27 17.67 -24.91
CA GLU A 542 15.77 16.76 -23.87
C GLU A 542 15.78 17.42 -22.49
N ILE A 543 16.91 18.04 -22.10
CA ILE A 543 17.07 18.79 -20.85
C ILE A 543 16.02 19.90 -20.75
N ILE A 544 15.87 20.72 -21.79
CA ILE A 544 14.90 21.83 -21.82
C ILE A 544 13.47 21.29 -21.68
N THR A 545 13.09 20.25 -22.42
CA THR A 545 11.74 19.64 -22.30
C THR A 545 11.48 18.99 -20.95
N ARG A 546 12.50 18.44 -20.29
CA ARG A 546 12.40 17.88 -18.93
C ARG A 546 12.12 18.99 -17.91
N ILE A 547 12.96 20.02 -17.89
CA ILE A 547 12.83 21.17 -16.96
C ILE A 547 11.46 21.82 -17.11
N LEU A 548 10.96 21.98 -18.35
CA LEU A 548 9.64 22.53 -18.61
C LEU A 548 8.52 21.73 -17.96
N ARG A 549 8.59 20.40 -17.98
CA ARG A 549 7.58 19.53 -17.35
C ARG A 549 7.66 19.58 -15.83
N GLU A 550 8.85 19.68 -15.26
CA GLU A 550 9.08 19.76 -13.82
C GLU A 550 8.56 21.09 -13.27
N VAL A 551 9.00 22.22 -13.83
CA VAL A 551 8.55 23.56 -13.42
C VAL A 551 7.04 23.74 -13.63
N SER A 552 6.48 23.18 -14.72
CA SER A 552 5.03 23.22 -14.96
C SER A 552 4.23 22.48 -13.88
N ARG A 553 4.76 21.38 -13.34
CA ARG A 553 4.13 20.60 -12.25
C ARG A 553 4.28 21.29 -10.90
N GLU A 554 5.48 21.79 -10.60
CA GLU A 554 5.80 22.41 -9.31
C GLU A 554 5.02 23.71 -9.09
N HIS A 555 4.94 24.57 -10.11
CA HIS A 555 4.25 25.87 -10.00
C HIS A 555 2.78 25.82 -10.46
N GLN A 556 2.30 24.65 -10.89
CA GLN A 556 0.94 24.44 -11.43
C GLN A 556 0.57 25.38 -12.58
N VAL A 557 1.55 25.77 -13.41
CA VAL A 557 1.33 26.64 -14.57
C VAL A 557 1.48 25.84 -15.86
N GLN A 558 0.59 26.05 -16.83
CA GLN A 558 0.70 25.41 -18.13
C GLN A 558 1.75 26.14 -18.98
N ILE A 559 2.86 25.48 -19.27
CA ILE A 559 3.96 26.04 -20.06
C ILE A 559 4.00 25.38 -21.43
N ARG A 560 4.00 26.16 -22.50
CA ARG A 560 4.12 25.67 -23.89
C ARG A 560 5.33 26.31 -24.57
N ILE A 561 6.08 25.50 -25.32
CA ILE A 561 7.17 26.01 -26.17
C ILE A 561 6.56 26.54 -27.47
N LYS A 562 6.71 27.83 -27.74
CA LYS A 562 6.34 28.47 -29.01
C LYS A 562 7.46 28.36 -30.03
N ARG A 563 8.71 28.54 -29.58
CA ARG A 563 9.91 28.40 -30.42
C ARG A 563 11.08 27.94 -29.57
N LEU A 564 11.82 26.95 -30.07
CA LEU A 564 13.07 26.48 -29.49
C LEU A 564 14.16 26.55 -30.57
N ASN A 565 15.22 27.30 -30.30
CA ASN A 565 16.37 27.41 -31.19
C ASN A 565 17.66 27.15 -30.43
N ILE A 566 18.37 26.08 -30.80
CA ILE A 566 19.64 25.69 -30.17
C ILE A 566 20.74 25.80 -31.21
N LEU A 567 21.62 26.78 -31.02
CA LEU A 567 22.79 27.02 -31.86
C LEU A 567 24.00 26.32 -31.22
N VAL A 568 24.56 25.34 -31.91
CA VAL A 568 25.86 24.74 -31.56
C VAL A 568 26.90 25.39 -32.45
N ARG A 569 28.00 25.87 -31.86
CA ARG A 569 29.08 26.57 -32.53
C ARG A 569 30.44 25.99 -32.19
#